data_AF-A0AAD5DMF3-F1
#
_entry.id   AF-A0AAD5DMF3-F1
#
_cell.length_a   1.000
_cell.length_b   1.000
_cell.length_c   1.000
_cell.angle_alpha   90.00
_cell.angle_beta   90.00
_cell.angle_gamma   90.00
#
_symmetry.space_group_name_H-M   'P 1'
#
loop_
_entity.id
_entity.type
_entity.pdbx_description
1 polymer ?
#
loop_
_entity_poly.entity_id
_entity_poly.type
_entity_poly.pdbx_seq_one_letter_code
_entity_poly.pdbx_strand_id
1 'polypeptide(L)'
;MSVQGNNGDVPAQQQAQPPQQPQPPVVMLADGRLQQPAPLGAVVSDALRRWYLETEKEALRGDVKAQALLGQMLIEGYGCEADPVKGREWADKARRRGYRMDGVYCKI
;
A
#
# COMPACT_ATOMS: atom_id res chain seq x y z
N MET A 1 -54.36 -43.25 -6.24
CA MET A 1 -54.03 -42.85 -4.86
C MET A 1 -52.50 -42.90 -4.76
N SER A 2 -51.81 -41.78 -4.97
CA SER A 2 -51.48 -40.77 -3.94
C SER A 2 -50.13 -41.06 -3.27
N VAL A 3 -49.17 -40.24 -3.68
CA VAL A 3 -48.06 -39.59 -2.94
C VAL A 3 -47.05 -40.42 -2.13
N GLN A 4 -45.77 -40.10 -2.41
CA GLN A 4 -44.61 -39.84 -1.53
C GLN A 4 -43.37 -40.47 -2.19
N GLY A 5 -42.39 -39.72 -2.71
CA GLY A 5 -41.76 -38.53 -2.14
C GLY A 5 -40.65 -38.99 -1.21
N ASN A 6 -39.44 -39.21 -1.74
CA ASN A 6 -38.21 -38.96 -0.97
C ASN A 6 -36.95 -38.93 -1.84
N ASN A 7 -36.37 -37.73 -1.88
CA ASN A 7 -34.96 -37.35 -1.86
C ASN A 7 -33.92 -38.49 -1.79
N GLY A 8 -32.98 -38.46 -2.74
CA GLY A 8 -31.72 -39.20 -2.71
C GLY A 8 -30.66 -38.47 -3.54
N ASP A 9 -29.90 -37.62 -2.85
CA ASP A 9 -28.48 -37.29 -3.10
C ASP A 9 -28.07 -36.80 -4.49
N VAL A 10 -28.36 -35.53 -4.78
CA VAL A 10 -27.40 -34.72 -5.53
C VAL A 10 -26.30 -34.34 -4.53
N PRO A 11 -25.03 -34.77 -4.69
CA PRO A 11 -23.97 -34.26 -3.85
C PRO A 11 -23.89 -32.77 -4.10
N ALA A 12 -24.23 -31.99 -3.07
CA ALA A 12 -24.06 -30.55 -3.07
C ALA A 12 -22.61 -30.28 -3.46
N GLN A 13 -22.42 -29.75 -4.68
CA GLN A 13 -21.15 -29.20 -5.08
C GLN A 13 -20.85 -28.10 -4.08
N GLN A 14 -19.96 -28.40 -3.14
CA GLN A 14 -19.42 -27.45 -2.20
C GLN A 14 -18.70 -26.41 -3.07
N GLN A 15 -19.43 -25.34 -3.43
CA GLN A 15 -18.84 -24.16 -4.00
C GLN A 15 -17.81 -23.69 -2.97
N ALA A 16 -16.54 -23.97 -3.26
CA ALA A 16 -15.43 -23.55 -2.44
C ALA A 16 -15.53 -22.03 -2.32
N GLN A 17 -15.87 -21.57 -1.11
CA GLN A 17 -15.83 -20.16 -0.79
C GLN A 17 -14.43 -19.66 -1.13
N PRO A 18 -14.28 -18.52 -1.84
CA PRO A 18 -12.97 -17.96 -2.11
C PRO A 18 -12.22 -17.80 -0.78
N PRO A 19 -10.91 -18.09 -0.72
CA PRO A 19 -10.15 -18.10 0.52
C PRO A 19 -10.33 -16.76 1.24
N GLN A 20 -11.03 -16.79 2.37
CA GLN A 20 -11.15 -15.65 3.25
C GLN A 20 -9.73 -15.27 3.68
N GLN A 21 -9.30 -14.06 3.31
CA GLN A 21 -8.01 -13.52 3.75
C GLN A 21 -7.94 -13.60 5.29
N PRO A 22 -6.79 -13.97 5.87
CA PRO A 22 -6.66 -14.07 7.32
C PRO A 22 -6.99 -12.71 7.94
N GLN A 23 -8.13 -12.66 8.64
CA GLN A 23 -8.56 -11.46 9.34
C GLN A 23 -7.52 -11.17 10.44
N PRO A 24 -6.99 -9.94 10.57
CA PRO A 24 -6.03 -9.61 11.60
C PRO A 24 -6.62 -9.92 12.98
N PRO A 25 -5.84 -10.47 13.92
CA PRO A 25 -6.36 -10.87 15.22
C PRO A 25 -6.92 -9.65 15.94
N VAL A 26 -8.20 -9.74 16.32
CA VAL A 26 -8.81 -8.78 17.25
C VAL A 26 -8.12 -8.95 18.59
N VAL A 27 -7.20 -8.03 18.92
CA VAL A 27 -6.50 -8.03 20.20
C VAL A 27 -7.38 -7.32 21.24
N MET A 28 -7.60 -7.97 22.38
CA MET A 28 -8.26 -7.36 23.53
C MET A 28 -7.21 -6.53 24.28
N LEU A 29 -7.37 -5.21 24.30
CA LEU A 29 -6.52 -4.30 25.08
C LEU A 29 -6.84 -4.43 26.58
N ALA A 30 -5.88 -4.09 27.44
CA ALA A 30 -6.00 -4.22 28.91
C ALA A 30 -7.23 -3.47 29.49
N ASP A 31 -7.68 -2.42 28.80
CA ASP A 31 -8.86 -1.61 29.15
C ASP A 31 -10.20 -2.24 28.71
N GLY A 32 -10.22 -3.51 28.30
CA GLY A 32 -11.43 -4.24 27.88
C GLY A 32 -12.00 -3.79 26.52
N ARG A 33 -11.31 -2.91 25.79
CA ARG A 33 -11.71 -2.46 24.46
C ARG A 33 -11.15 -3.42 23.41
N LEU A 34 -12.00 -3.91 22.53
CA LEU A 34 -11.57 -4.63 21.33
C LEU A 34 -10.81 -3.66 20.43
N GLN A 35 -9.55 -3.97 20.12
CA GLN A 35 -8.82 -3.23 19.11
C GLN A 35 -9.49 -3.53 17.77
N GLN A 36 -10.32 -2.60 17.31
CA GLN A 36 -10.92 -2.72 15.99
C GLN A 36 -9.77 -2.66 14.98
N PRO A 37 -9.70 -3.58 14.02
CA PRO A 37 -8.68 -3.52 12.98
C PRO A 37 -8.81 -2.16 12.29
N ALA A 38 -7.69 -1.44 12.23
CA ALA A 38 -7.66 -0.14 11.57
C ALA A 38 -8.21 -0.31 10.14
N PRO A 39 -9.02 0.63 9.64
CA PRO A 39 -9.51 0.55 8.28
C PRO A 39 -8.30 0.48 7.34
N LEU A 40 -8.40 -0.33 6.28
CA LEU A 40 -7.29 -0.53 5.33
C LEU A 40 -6.71 0.79 4.85
N GLY A 41 -7.57 1.79 4.59
CA GLY A 41 -7.14 3.14 4.22
C GLY A 41 -6.22 3.79 5.26
N ALA A 42 -6.52 3.68 6.57
CA ALA A 42 -5.68 4.27 7.61
C ALA A 42 -4.31 3.59 7.73
N VAL A 43 -4.26 2.27 7.57
CA VAL A 43 -2.98 1.53 7.57
C VAL A 43 -2.14 1.92 6.35
N VAL A 44 -2.77 2.04 5.18
CA VAL A 44 -2.09 2.47 3.95
C VAL A 44 -1.59 3.92 4.09
N SER A 45 -2.40 4.83 4.63
CA SER A 45 -1.98 6.22 4.87
C SER A 45 -0.80 6.31 5.84
N ASP A 46 -0.82 5.54 6.92
CA ASP A 46 0.29 5.48 7.89
C ASP A 46 1.56 4.90 7.25
N ALA A 47 1.44 3.82 6.45
CA ALA A 47 2.56 3.25 5.72
C ALA A 47 3.16 4.24 4.71
N LEU A 48 2.32 4.93 3.93
CA LEU A 48 2.75 5.95 2.97
C LEU A 48 3.48 7.11 3.67
N ARG A 49 2.98 7.56 4.83
CA ARG A 49 3.62 8.61 5.62
C ARG A 49 5.02 8.21 6.09
N ARG A 50 5.17 6.99 6.61
CA ARG A 50 6.48 6.47 7.04
C ARG A 50 7.44 6.33 5.86
N TRP A 51 6.92 5.86 4.74
CA TRP A 51 7.70 5.72 3.51
C TRP A 51 8.20 7.06 2.97
N TYR A 52 7.35 8.10 3.01
CA TYR A 52 7.74 9.47 2.66
C TYR A 52 8.88 9.96 3.55
N LEU A 53 8.75 9.83 4.87
CA LEU A 53 9.75 10.32 5.83
C LEU A 53 11.11 9.63 5.65
N GLU A 54 11.12 8.32 5.44
CA GLU A 54 12.39 7.61 5.20
C GLU A 54 13.00 8.02 3.85
N THR A 55 12.19 8.16 2.80
CA THR A 55 12.67 8.60 1.49
C THR A 55 13.24 10.02 1.54
N GLU A 56 12.61 10.93 2.29
CA GLU A 56 13.10 12.30 2.50
C GLU A 56 14.48 12.29 3.19
N LYS A 57 14.63 11.46 4.22
CA LYS A 57 15.89 11.29 4.95
C LYS A 57 17.00 10.72 4.05
N GLU A 58 16.72 9.71 3.23
CA GLU A 58 17.70 9.17 2.28
C GLU A 58 18.04 10.16 1.16
N ALA A 59 17.05 10.93 0.68
CA ALA A 59 17.27 11.99 -0.30
C ALA A 59 18.18 13.10 0.25
N LEU A 60 18.05 13.42 1.55
CA LEU A 60 18.92 14.35 2.28
C LEU A 60 20.35 13.80 2.49
N ARG A 61 20.50 12.49 2.71
CA ARG A 61 21.83 11.82 2.72
C ARG A 61 22.54 11.85 1.37
N GLY A 62 21.83 12.21 0.31
CA GLY A 62 22.39 12.38 -1.03
C GLY A 62 22.19 11.19 -1.95
N ASP A 63 21.33 10.24 -1.60
CA ASP A 63 20.94 9.16 -2.50
C ASP A 63 20.14 9.75 -3.68
N VAL A 64 20.70 9.61 -4.87
CA VAL A 64 20.16 10.15 -6.11
C VAL A 64 18.84 9.47 -6.49
N LYS A 65 18.69 8.17 -6.21
CA LYS A 65 17.45 7.42 -6.43
C LYS A 65 16.36 7.88 -5.47
N ALA A 66 16.71 8.10 -4.20
CA ALA A 66 15.77 8.62 -3.21
C ALA A 66 15.31 10.05 -3.56
N GLN A 67 16.20 10.90 -4.08
CA GLN A 67 15.83 12.25 -4.56
C GLN A 67 14.80 12.20 -5.70
N ALA A 68 14.99 11.29 -6.66
CA ALA A 68 14.04 11.12 -7.74
C ALA A 68 12.70 10.53 -7.24
N LEU A 69 12.76 9.55 -6.34
CA LEU A 69 11.58 8.94 -5.74
C LEU A 69 10.77 9.96 -4.93
N LEU A 70 11.44 10.77 -4.10
CA LEU A 70 10.81 11.86 -3.35
C LEU A 70 10.13 12.87 -4.29
N GLY A 71 10.79 13.18 -5.42
CA GLY A 71 10.23 14.01 -6.47
C GLY A 71 8.90 13.47 -6.98
N GLN A 72 8.85 12.18 -7.32
CA GLN A 72 7.63 11.51 -7.79
C GLN A 72 6.54 11.48 -6.70
N MET A 73 6.92 11.16 -5.45
CA MET A 73 5.98 11.12 -4.32
C MET A 73 5.31 12.47 -4.07
N LEU A 74 6.05 13.58 -4.20
CA LEU A 74 5.50 14.93 -4.06
C LEU A 74 4.61 15.34 -5.24
N ILE A 75 4.89 14.87 -6.45
CA ILE A 75 4.05 15.14 -7.63
C ILE A 75 2.72 14.39 -7.52
N GLU A 76 2.75 13.12 -7.10
CA GLU A 76 1.57 12.26 -7.00
C GLU A 76 0.81 12.42 -5.67
N GLY A 77 1.45 12.98 -4.63
CA GLY A 77 0.85 13.14 -3.29
C GLY A 77 0.87 11.86 -2.45
N TYR A 78 1.92 11.04 -2.58
CA TYR A 78 2.06 9.82 -1.76
C TYR A 78 2.56 10.17 -0.36
N GLY A 79 1.71 9.92 0.65
CA GLY A 79 2.08 10.07 2.07
C GLY A 79 2.27 11.51 2.55
N CYS A 80 2.06 12.48 1.67
CA CYS A 80 2.18 13.91 1.91
C CYS A 80 1.18 14.68 1.02
N GLU A 81 1.03 15.98 1.28
CA GLU A 81 0.26 16.85 0.39
C GLU A 81 1.01 17.00 -0.94
N ALA A 82 0.28 16.90 -2.06
CA ALA A 82 0.87 17.00 -3.38
C ALA A 82 1.45 18.40 -3.59
N ASP A 83 2.78 18.47 -3.76
CA ASP A 83 3.52 19.67 -4.07
C ASP A 83 4.36 19.42 -5.33
N PRO A 84 3.77 19.61 -6.52
CA PRO A 84 4.47 19.34 -7.78
C PRO A 84 5.62 20.32 -8.02
N VAL A 85 5.68 21.47 -7.33
CA VAL A 85 6.79 22.42 -7.44
C VAL A 85 8.02 21.85 -6.75
N LYS A 86 7.90 21.47 -5.47
CA LYS A 86 9.00 20.80 -4.75
C LYS A 86 9.38 19.47 -5.40
N GLY A 87 8.39 18.72 -5.90
CA GLY A 87 8.65 17.46 -6.58
C GLY A 87 9.57 17.62 -7.80
N ARG A 88 9.34 18.65 -8.60
CA ARG A 88 10.23 18.99 -9.73
C ARG A 88 11.63 19.42 -9.28
N GLU A 89 11.74 20.19 -8.20
CA GLU A 89 13.05 20.60 -7.67
C GLU A 89 13.90 19.41 -7.25
N TRP A 90 13.30 18.43 -6.58
CA TRP A 90 13.97 17.19 -6.18
C TRP A 90 14.35 16.32 -7.38
N ALA A 91 13.45 16.20 -8.37
CA ALA A 91 13.75 15.50 -9.61
C ALA A 91 14.91 16.17 -10.40
N ASP A 92 14.94 17.50 -10.46
CA ASP A 92 16.03 18.25 -11.08
C ASP A 92 17.34 18.13 -10.30
N LYS A 93 17.29 18.00 -8.98
CA LYS A 93 18.46 17.72 -8.14
C LYS A 93 19.04 16.34 -8.46
N ALA A 94 18.18 15.32 -8.60
CA ALA A 94 18.61 13.99 -9.00
C ALA A 94 19.22 14.00 -10.41
N ARG A 95 18.56 14.67 -11.37
CA ARG A 95 19.02 14.78 -12.77
C ARG A 95 20.38 15.46 -12.88
N ARG A 96 20.62 16.51 -12.09
CA ARG A 96 21.94 17.17 -12.01
C ARG A 96 23.06 16.26 -11.52
N ARG A 97 22.73 15.23 -10.75
CA ARG A 97 23.69 14.22 -10.25
C ARG A 97 23.86 13.01 -11.18
N GLY A 98 23.30 13.05 -12.39
CA GLY A 98 23.43 11.98 -13.38
C GLY A 98 22.22 11.04 -13.45
N TYR A 99 21.20 11.22 -12.62
CA TYR A 99 19.98 10.43 -12.68
C TYR A 99 19.29 10.62 -14.04
N ARG A 100 19.29 9.58 -14.86
CA ARG A 100 18.47 9.51 -16.07
C ARG A 100 17.73 8.19 -16.09
N MET A 101 16.41 8.30 -16.20
CA MET A 101 15.57 7.16 -16.56
C MET A 101 15.95 6.70 -17.97
N ASP A 102 16.37 5.45 -18.08
CA ASP A 102 16.64 4.75 -19.33
C ASP A 102 15.68 3.56 -19.41
N GLY A 103 14.50 3.79 -19.98
CA GLY A 103 13.39 2.84 -19.93
C GLY A 103 12.86 2.67 -18.51
N VAL A 104 12.77 1.42 -18.02
CA VAL A 104 12.28 1.07 -16.67
C VAL A 104 13.37 1.22 -15.60
N TYR A 105 14.63 1.31 -16.02
CA TYR A 105 15.78 1.33 -15.11
C TYR A 105 16.37 2.73 -15.05
N CYS A 106 16.73 3.16 -13.85
CA CYS A 106 17.51 4.37 -13.72
C CYS A 106 19.00 4.08 -13.77
N LYS A 107 19.71 4.77 -14.67
CA LYS A 107 21.18 4.83 -14.69
C LYS A 107 21.63 6.03 -13.86
N ILE A 108 22.71 5.83 -13.10
CA ILE A 108 23.41 6.84 -12.30
C ILE A 108 24.81 7.03 -12.87
#